data_AF-A0A937VWB6-F1
#
_entry.id   AF-A0A937VWB6-F1
#
_cell.length_a   1.000
_cell.length_b   1.000
_cell.length_c   1.000
_cell.angle_alpha   90.00
_cell.angle_beta   90.00
_cell.angle_gamma   90.00
#
_symmetry.space_group_name_H-M   'P 1'
#
loop_
_entity.id
_entity.type
_entity.pdbx_description
1 polymer ?
#
loop_
_entity_poly.entity_id
_entity_poly.type
_entity_poly.pdbx_seq_one_letter_code
_entity_poly.pdbx_strand_id
1 'polypeptide(L)' 'MQDEYLTSCVVDPIKRTVYLYSNEGDTKEVTCDTVEEFMNVLDFVRATVDEETLSYANPL' A
#
# COMPACT_ATOMS: atom_id res chain seq x y z
N MET A 1 -13.25 -7.44 -21.07
CA MET A 1 -12.18 -6.87 -20.23
C MET A 1 -12.39 -7.46 -18.85
N GLN A 2 -11.35 -8.02 -18.24
CA GLN A 2 -11.41 -8.33 -16.82
C GLN A 2 -11.29 -7.00 -16.08
N ASP A 3 -11.98 -6.85 -14.94
CA ASP A 3 -11.82 -5.64 -14.14
C ASP A 3 -10.44 -5.68 -13.47
N GLU A 4 -9.74 -4.54 -13.49
CA GLU A 4 -8.50 -4.39 -12.75
C GLU A 4 -8.83 -4.11 -11.27
N TYR A 5 -8.21 -4.87 -10.38
CA TYR A 5 -8.36 -4.72 -8.93
C TYR A 5 -7.03 -4.91 -8.20
N LEU A 6 -6.97 -4.33 -7.01
CA LEU A 6 -5.82 -4.44 -6.12
C LEU A 6 -5.70 -5.88 -5.59
N THR A 7 -4.52 -6.49 -5.71
CA THR A 7 -4.21 -7.83 -5.20
C THR A 7 -3.27 -7.81 -4.01
N SER A 8 -2.46 -6.76 -3.86
CA SER A 8 -1.57 -6.62 -2.70
C SER A 8 -1.27 -5.15 -2.40
N CYS A 9 -1.23 -4.81 -1.12
CA CYS A 9 -0.81 -3.53 -0.59
C CYS A 9 0.33 -3.74 0.41
N VAL A 10 1.53 -3.24 0.11
CA VAL A 10 2.71 -3.35 0.98
C VAL A 10 3.05 -1.99 1.55
N VAL A 11 3.08 -1.88 2.88
CA VAL A 11 3.46 -0.65 3.59
C VAL A 11 4.90 -0.75 4.07
N ASP A 12 5.75 0.19 3.66
CA ASP A 12 7.11 0.35 4.17
C ASP A 12 7.17 1.57 5.12
N PRO A 13 7.13 1.35 6.44
CA PRO A 13 7.18 2.44 7.42
C PRO A 13 8.57 3.09 7.53
N ILE A 14 9.64 2.43 7.06
CA ILE A 14 11.00 2.99 7.08
C ILE A 14 11.13 4.01 5.96
N LYS A 15 10.65 3.69 4.77
CA LYS A 15 10.65 4.60 3.61
C LYS A 15 9.48 5.57 3.61
N ARG A 16 8.45 5.32 4.43
CA ARG A 16 7.16 6.03 4.41
C ARG A 16 6.50 5.94 3.03
N THR A 17 6.52 4.74 2.47
CA THR A 17 6.02 4.44 1.13
C THR A 17 4.99 3.32 1.18
N VAL A 18 3.93 3.44 0.40
CA VAL A 18 2.93 2.39 0.18
C VAL A 18 3.02 1.91 -1.26
N TYR A 19 3.16 0.61 -1.45
CA TYR A 19 3.22 -0.07 -2.73
C TYR A 19 1.90 -0.80 -2.99
N LEU A 20 1.32 -0.59 -4.16
CA LEU A 20 0.05 -1.18 -4.59
C LEU A 20 0.30 -2.03 -5.82
N TYR A 21 -0.18 -3.27 -5.82
CA TYR A 21 -0.04 -4.23 -6.91
C TYR A 21 -1.42 -4.66 -7.40
N SER A 22 -1.64 -4.63 -8.71
CA SER A 22 -2.90 -5.07 -9.31
C SER A 22 -2.85 -6.52 -9.81
N ASN A 23 -4.01 -7.09 -10.11
CA ASN A 23 -4.12 -8.41 -10.73
C ASN A 23 -3.54 -8.45 -12.16
N GLU A 24 -3.36 -7.31 -12.81
CA GLU A 24 -2.79 -7.22 -14.16
C GLU A 24 -1.26 -7.01 -14.15
N GLY A 25 -0.66 -6.94 -12.96
CA GLY A 25 0.79 -6.77 -12.78
C GLY A 25 1.24 -5.31 -12.73
N ASP A 26 0.31 -4.35 -12.77
CA ASP A 26 0.63 -2.94 -12.59
C ASP A 26 1.01 -2.67 -11.14
N THR A 27 1.96 -1.74 -10.98
CA THR A 27 2.46 -1.30 -9.67
C THR A 27 2.32 0.20 -9.53
N LYS A 28 1.84 0.66 -8.37
CA LYS A 28 1.86 2.07 -7.99
C LYS A 28 2.57 2.25 -6.66
N GLU A 29 3.25 3.38 -6.53
CA GLU A 29 3.98 3.75 -5.33
C GLU A 29 3.46 5.11 -4.84
N VAL A 30 3.15 5.18 -3.55
CA VAL A 30 2.74 6.41 -2.86
C VAL A 30 3.80 6.70 -1.81
N THR A 31 4.70 7.62 -2.14
CA THR A 31 5.75 8.08 -1.21
C THR A 31 5.26 9.31 -0.46
N CYS A 32 5.44 9.31 0.85
CA CYS A 32 5.05 10.42 1.72
C CYS A 32 6.27 11.20 2.18
N ASP A 33 6.21 12.52 2.12
CA ASP A 33 7.33 13.39 2.50
C ASP A 33 7.36 13.61 4.01
N THR A 34 6.19 13.63 4.64
CA THR A 34 6.02 13.83 6.08
C THR A 34 5.46 12.60 6.78
N VAL A 35 5.66 12.54 8.10
CA VAL A 35 5.07 11.47 8.93
C VAL A 35 3.55 11.60 8.99
N GLU A 36 3.02 12.82 9.02
CA GLU A 36 1.58 13.08 9.07
C GLU A 36 0.87 12.56 7.81
N GLU A 37 1.42 12.84 6.62
CA GLU A 37 0.93 12.28 5.36
C GLU A 37 0.93 10.76 5.38
N PHE A 38 2.03 10.16 5.85
CA PHE A 38 2.15 8.72 5.93
C PHE A 38 1.10 8.10 6.87
N MET A 39 0.86 8.70 8.03
CA MET A 39 -0.17 8.24 8.97
C MET A 39 -1.56 8.35 8.36
N ASN A 40 -1.87 9.46 7.67
CA ASN A 40 -3.15 9.64 6.98
C ASN A 40 -3.39 8.59 5.89
N VAL A 41 -2.36 8.28 5.09
CA VAL A 41 -2.44 7.24 4.06
C VAL A 41 -2.57 5.85 4.69
N LEU A 42 -1.81 5.56 5.74
CA LEU A 42 -1.86 4.29 6.45
C LEU A 42 -3.25 4.03 7.03
N ASP A 43 -3.86 5.04 7.67
CA ASP A 43 -5.21 4.93 8.22
C ASP A 43 -6.25 4.69 7.12
N PHE A 44 -6.12 5.37 5.98
CA PHE A 44 -6.99 5.15 4.82
C PHE A 44 -6.85 3.72 4.26
N VAL A 45 -5.62 3.24 4.08
CA VAL A 45 -5.35 1.88 3.60
C VAL A 45 -5.98 0.86 4.53
N ARG A 46 -5.73 0.95 5.84
CA ARG A 46 -6.28 0.02 6.85
C ARG A 46 -7.81 0.03 6.93
N ALA A 47 -8.45 1.13 6.55
CA ALA A 47 -9.90 1.23 6.49
C ALA A 47 -10.49 0.70 5.17
N THR A 48 -9.68 0.57 4.13
CA THR A 48 -10.12 0.26 2.76
C THR A 48 -9.82 -1.17 2.35
N VAL A 49 -8.65 -1.71 2.71
CA VAL A 49 -8.23 -3.06 2.34
C VAL A 49 -8.43 -4.04 3.49
N ASP A 50 -8.71 -5.29 3.15
CA ASP A 50 -8.73 -6.40 4.09
C ASP A 50 -7.33 -6.75 4.62
N GLU A 51 -7.30 -7.46 5.75
CA GLU A 51 -6.05 -7.87 6.41
C GLU A 51 -5.20 -8.85 5.58
N GLU A 52 -5.80 -9.56 4.61
CA GLU A 52 -5.08 -10.51 3.75
C GLU A 52 -4.33 -9.79 2.61
N THR A 53 -4.89 -8.68 2.14
CA THR A 53 -4.30 -7.82 1.09
C THR A 53 -3.21 -6.91 1.64
N LEU A 54 -3.26 -6.55 2.94
CA LEU A 54 -2.29 -5.67 3.58
C LEU A 54 -1.08 -6.43 4.13
N SER A 55 0.12 -5.98 3.77
CA SER A 55 1.37 -6.47 4.34
C SER A 55 2.32 -5.32 4.68
N TYR A 56 3.26 -5.58 5.57
CA TYR A 56 4.30 -4.63 5.94
C TYR A 56 5.65 -5.13 5.45
N ALA A 57 6.47 -4.22 4.91
CA ALA A 57 7.83 -4.54 4.52
C ALA A 57 8.62 -4.95 5.78
N ASN A 58 9.10 -6.19 5.80
CA ASN A 58 10.01 -6.62 6.86
C ASN A 58 11.38 -5.98 6.64
N PRO A 59 11.95 -5.30 7.65
CA PRO A 59 13.36 -4.96 7.60
C PRO A 59 14.18 -6.25 7.59
N LEU A 60 15.00 -6.42 6.55
CA LEU A 60 16.01 -7.48 6.45
C LEU A 60 17.16 -7.24 7.43
#